data_AF-A0A503WPD7-F1
#
_entry.id   AF-A0A503WPD7-F1
#
_cell.length_a   1.000
_cell.length_b   1.000
_cell.length_c   1.000
_cell.angle_alpha   90.00
_cell.angle_beta   90.00
_cell.angle_gamma   90.00
#
_symmetry.space_group_name_H-M   'P 1'
#
loop_
_entity.id
_entity.type
_entity.pdbx_description
1 polymer ?
#
loop_
_entity_poly.entity_id
_entity_poly.type
_entity_poly.pdbx_seq_one_letter_code
_entity_poly.pdbx_strand_id
1 'polypeptide(L)' 'MKRPKIQVLPAVRGCTIDMDGDEPRPTICIVGLLTEDGVTQFSLSKQGAKTMMLALQTFLDRVDAPKRNAAVKRQTGH' A
#
# COMPACT_ATOMS: atom_id res chain seq x y z
N MET A 1 12.18 -0.90 -22.78
CA MET A 1 11.10 -0.69 -21.78
C MET A 1 11.02 0.79 -21.44
N LYS A 2 9.85 1.43 -21.55
CA LYS A 2 9.69 2.86 -21.18
C LYS A 2 9.82 2.97 -19.65
N ARG A 3 10.73 3.81 -19.18
CA ARG A 3 10.89 4.11 -17.75
C ARG A 3 9.53 4.62 -17.23
N PRO A 4 8.98 4.08 -16.13
CA PRO A 4 7.75 4.60 -15.55
C PRO A 4 7.93 6.09 -15.27
N LYS A 5 7.01 6.94 -15.76
CA LYS A 5 6.98 8.34 -15.34
C LYS A 5 6.63 8.36 -13.86
N ILE A 6 7.62 8.65 -13.02
CA ILE A 6 7.39 8.93 -11.61
C ILE A 6 6.79 10.33 -11.55
N GLN A 7 5.47 10.43 -11.45
CA GLN A 7 4.81 11.66 -11.03
C GLN A 7 4.83 11.68 -9.50
N VAL A 8 5.66 12.56 -8.96
CA VAL A 8 5.61 12.90 -7.54
C VAL A 8 4.55 13.99 -7.41
N LEU A 9 3.59 13.80 -6.52
CA LEU A 9 2.62 14.84 -6.18
C LEU A 9 3.30 15.79 -5.17
N PRO A 10 3.66 17.03 -5.56
CA PRO A 10 4.22 17.99 -4.62
C PRO A 10 3.21 18.29 -3.51
N ALA A 11 3.71 18.54 -2.29
CA ALA A 11 2.93 18.89 -1.10
C ALA A 11 2.05 17.79 -0.46
N VAL A 12 2.14 16.51 -0.87
CA VAL A 12 1.51 15.41 -0.12
C VAL A 12 2.34 15.07 1.12
N ARG A 13 1.78 15.33 2.30
CA ARG A 13 2.40 15.05 3.61
C ARG A 13 2.01 13.71 4.18
N GLY A 14 0.93 13.12 3.68
CA GLY A 14 0.43 11.83 4.13
C GLY A 14 -0.53 11.21 3.14
N CYS A 15 -0.66 9.89 3.22
CA CYS A 15 -1.61 9.10 2.43
C CYS A 15 -2.37 8.18 3.39
N THR A 16 -3.69 8.15 3.26
CA THR A 16 -4.56 7.18 3.93
C THR A 16 -5.20 6.29 2.88
N ILE A 17 -5.29 5.00 3.17
CA ILE A 17 -5.97 4.05 2.31
C ILE A 17 -7.04 3.38 3.17
N ASP A 18 -8.28 3.60 2.80
CA ASP A 18 -9.43 2.94 3.41
C ASP A 18 -9.94 1.89 2.41
N MET A 19 -10.07 0.65 2.88
CA MET A 19 -10.52 -0.48 2.07
C MET A 19 -11.61 -1.22 2.83
N ASP A 20 -12.72 -1.45 2.15
CA ASP A 20 -13.85 -2.21 2.66
C ASP A 20 -14.19 -3.38 1.73
N GLY A 21 -14.72 -4.45 2.31
CA GLY A 21 -15.06 -5.71 1.67
C GLY A 21 -14.11 -6.88 2.00
N ASP A 22 -14.51 -8.09 1.57
CA ASP A 22 -13.78 -9.32 1.86
C ASP A 22 -12.46 -9.43 1.09
N GLU A 23 -11.41 -9.93 1.75
CA GLU A 23 -10.20 -10.34 1.05
C GLU A 23 -10.46 -11.55 0.13
N PRO A 24 -9.84 -11.63 -1.06
CA PRO A 24 -8.85 -10.71 -1.63
C PRO A 24 -9.50 -9.68 -2.59
N ARG A 25 -10.76 -9.32 -2.39
CA ARG A 25 -11.57 -8.56 -3.35
C ARG A 25 -12.30 -7.40 -2.65
N PRO A 26 -11.58 -6.33 -2.27
CA PRO A 26 -12.20 -5.13 -1.71
C PRO A 26 -13.25 -4.61 -2.70
N THR A 27 -14.41 -4.28 -2.16
CA THR A 27 -15.53 -3.69 -2.90
C THR A 27 -15.37 -2.18 -3.01
N ILE A 28 -14.70 -1.57 -2.03
CA ILE A 28 -14.42 -0.14 -1.94
C ILE A 28 -12.93 0.06 -1.64
N CYS A 29 -12.31 1.04 -2.30
CA CYS A 29 -11.00 1.55 -1.91
C CYS A 29 -10.98 3.06 -2.08
N ILE A 30 -10.81 3.79 -0.99
CA ILE A 30 -10.73 5.24 -0.94
C ILE A 30 -9.29 5.61 -0.60
N VAL A 31 -8.69 6.45 -1.44
CA VAL A 31 -7.37 7.03 -1.21
C VAL A 31 -7.56 8.47 -0.76
N GLY A 32 -7.07 8.77 0.44
CA GLY A 32 -6.98 10.12 0.96
C GLY A 32 -5.56 10.63 0.87
N LEU A 33 -5.37 11.82 0.30
CA LEU A 33 -4.09 12.52 0.25
C LEU A 33 -4.19 13.74 1.16
N LEU A 34 -3.30 13.82 2.15
CA LEU A 34 -3.16 14.99 2.99
C LEU A 34 -2.21 15.98 2.31
N THR A 35 -2.75 17.11 1.88
CA THR A 35 -2.01 18.22 1.28
C THR A 35 -1.90 19.39 2.26
N GLU A 36 -1.35 20.52 1.82
CA GLU A 36 -1.37 21.78 2.58
C GLU A 36 -2.79 22.37 2.67
N ASP A 37 -3.59 22.19 1.62
CA ASP A 37 -4.95 22.72 1.51
C ASP A 37 -6.02 21.88 2.22
N GLY A 38 -5.65 20.68 2.70
CA GLY A 38 -6.56 19.77 3.42
C GLY A 38 -6.45 18.33 2.96
N VAL A 39 -7.55 17.59 3.05
CA VAL A 39 -7.62 16.18 2.65
C VAL A 39 -8.38 16.07 1.33
N THR A 40 -7.71 15.55 0.30
CA THR A 40 -8.35 15.19 -0.98
C THR A 40 -8.58 13.70 -1.02
N GLN A 41 -9.84 13.28 -1.18
CA GLN A 41 -10.20 11.87 -1.26
C GLN A 41 -10.69 11.51 -2.67
N PHE A 42 -10.33 10.32 -3.13
CA PHE A 42 -10.87 9.76 -4.36
C PHE A 42 -11.03 8.25 -4.24
N SER A 43 -12.12 7.74 -4.83
CA SER A 43 -12.39 6.30 -4.89
C SER A 43 -11.69 5.68 -6.09
N LEU A 44 -11.05 4.53 -5.88
CA LEU A 44 -10.52 3.74 -6.97
C LEU A 44 -11.63 2.93 -7.64
N SER A 45 -11.43 2.61 -8.92
CA SER A 45 -12.26 1.61 -9.59
C SER A 45 -12.07 0.23 -8.95
N LYS A 46 -13.00 -0.69 -9.18
CA LYS A 46 -12.89 -2.09 -8.69
C LYS A 46 -11.57 -2.76 -9.06
N GLN A 47 -11.05 -2.50 -10.27
CA GLN A 47 -9.74 -3.02 -10.68
C GLN A 47 -8.59 -2.31 -9.97
N GLY A 48 -8.68 -0.98 -9.79
CA GLY A 48 -7.70 -0.20 -9.03
C GLY A 48 -7.61 -0.65 -7.57
N ALA A 49 -8.74 -0.90 -6.92
CA ALA A 49 -8.82 -1.40 -5.54
C ALA A 49 -8.09 -2.75 -5.39
N LYS A 50 -8.34 -3.70 -6.29
CA LYS A 50 -7.62 -4.99 -6.31
C LYS A 50 -6.12 -4.82 -6.48
N THR A 51 -5.69 -3.98 -7.43
CA THR A 51 -4.26 -3.72 -7.67
C THR A 51 -3.61 -3.09 -6.45
N MET A 52 -4.29 -2.14 -5.78
CA MET A 52 -3.79 -1.49 -4.57
C MET A 52 -3.61 -2.49 -3.43
N MET A 53 -4.62 -3.34 -3.17
CA MET A 53 -4.55 -4.36 -2.13
C MET A 53 -3.39 -5.34 -2.37
N LEU A 54 -3.20 -5.82 -3.60
CA LEU A 54 -2.06 -6.69 -3.93
C LEU A 54 -0.71 -6.00 -3.74
N ALA A 55 -0.61 -4.72 -4.10
CA ALA A 55 0.60 -3.94 -3.90
C ALA A 55 0.90 -3.73 -2.40
N LEU A 56 -0.11 -3.45 -1.59
CA LEU A 56 0.01 -3.32 -0.13
C LEU A 56 0.42 -4.64 0.51
N GLN A 57 -0.22 -5.76 0.15
CA GLN A 57 0.15 -7.08 0.63
C GLN A 57 1.62 -7.39 0.31
N THR A 58 2.03 -7.15 -0.94
CA THR A 58 3.42 -7.34 -1.38
C THR A 58 4.40 -6.46 -0.61
N PHE A 59 4.02 -5.21 -0.35
CA PHE A 59 4.82 -4.28 0.43
C PHE A 59 4.98 -4.75 1.88
N LEU A 60 3.88 -5.12 2.54
CA LEU A 60 3.89 -5.62 3.92
C LEU A 60 4.73 -6.90 4.04
N ASP A 61 4.57 -7.85 3.12
CA ASP A 61 5.38 -9.06 3.10
C ASP A 61 6.88 -8.76 2.95
N ARG A 62 7.24 -7.74 2.17
CA ARG A 62 8.65 -7.30 2.03
C ARG A 62 9.18 -6.54 3.24
N VAL A 63 8.34 -5.73 3.91
CA VAL A 63 8.71 -5.01 5.13
C VAL A 63 8.86 -5.97 6.31
N ASP A 64 8.06 -7.03 6.36
CA ASP A 64 8.12 -8.04 7.42
C ASP A 64 9.08 -9.20 7.13
N ALA A 65 9.49 -9.42 5.88
CA ALA A 65 10.48 -10.44 5.52
C ALA A 65 11.80 -10.34 6.34
N PRO A 66 12.39 -9.15 6.59
CA PRO A 66 13.54 -9.00 7.48
C PRO A 66 13.27 -9.48 8.92
N LYS A 67 12.06 -9.24 9.45
CA LYS A 67 11.69 -9.65 10.81
C LYS A 67 11.48 -11.16 10.91
N ARG A 68 10.86 -11.76 9.89
CA ARG A 68 10.70 -13.23 9.79
C ARG A 68 12.06 -13.92 9.65
N ASN A 69 12.95 -13.39 8.81
CA ASN A 69 14.31 -13.94 8.63
C ASN A 69 15.19 -13.80 9.87
N ALA A 70 15.04 -12.70 10.63
CA ALA A 70 15.73 -12.52 11.90
C ALA A 70 15.21 -13.47 13.00
N ALA A 71 13.91 -13.79 13.01
CA ALA A 71 13.33 -14.78 13.91
C ALA A 71 13.82 -16.20 13.59
N VAL A 72 13.90 -16.57 12.31
CA VAL A 72 14.40 -17.90 11.88
C VAL A 72 15.88 -18.08 12.23
N LYS A 73 16.73 -17.07 12.04
CA LYS A 73 18.16 -17.14 12.44
C LYS A 73 18.37 -17.36 13.95
N ARG A 74 17.44 -16.89 14.80
CA ARG A 74 17.50 -17.12 16.26
C ARG A 74 17.14 -18.55 16.65
N GLN A 75 16.35 -19.25 15.84
CA GLN A 75 15.93 -20.62 16.13
C GLN A 75 16.91 -21.68 15.62
N THR A 76 17.71 -21.38 14.58
CA THR A 76 18.71 -22.31 14.02
C THR A 76 20.12 -22.13 14.58
N GLY A 77 20.29 -21.26 15.59
CA GLY A 77 21.57 -20.97 16.24
C GLY A 77 21.80 -21.70 17.56
N HIS A 78 21.08 -22.80 17.82
CA HIS A 78 21.28 -23.68 18.98
C HIS A 78 21.64 -25.08 18.52
#